data_AF-A0A178CV01-F1
#
_entry.id   AF-A0A178CV01-F1
#
_cell.length_a   1.000
_cell.length_b   1.000
_cell.length_c   1.000
_cell.angle_alpha   90.00
_cell.angle_beta   90.00
_cell.angle_gamma   90.00
#
_symmetry.space_group_name_H-M   'P 1'
#
loop_
_entity.id
_entity.type
_entity.pdbx_description
1 polymer ?
#
loop_
_entity_poly.entity_id
_entity_poly.type
_entity_poly.pdbx_seq_one_letter_code
_entity_poly.pdbx_strand_id
1 'polypeptide(L)'
;MKISTLSHPRSESRRRALSKTPPVLHRNYGRVVRVAPNELSIVDENPMKLLYGHGHNSTKTAWYKVWDMPDVAPGLFATQDKNIHSFLRKRVSSAYSMTSILRYEPYIQGMLDLLFSKLAAHSRAGRSVNMSDFTNALAI
;
A
#
# COMPACT_ATOMS: atom_id res chain seq x y z
N MET A 1 -17.46 27.55 -4.48
CA MET A 1 -17.36 26.22 -3.83
C MET A 1 -17.32 26.46 -2.32
N LYS A 2 -18.45 26.28 -1.62
CA LYS A 2 -18.58 26.66 -0.19
C LYS A 2 -17.96 25.57 0.68
N ILE A 3 -16.86 25.88 1.36
CA ILE A 3 -16.24 25.02 2.37
C ILE A 3 -16.91 25.40 3.69
N SER A 4 -17.91 24.62 4.14
CA SER A 4 -18.59 24.88 5.41
C SER A 4 -17.65 24.56 6.58
N THR A 5 -17.17 25.61 7.25
CA THR A 5 -16.38 25.49 8.49
C THR A 5 -17.32 25.49 9.69
N LEU A 6 -17.62 24.31 10.24
CA LEU A 6 -18.29 24.17 11.54
C LEU A 6 -17.24 24.14 12.66
N SER A 7 -17.23 25.18 13.48
CA SER A 7 -16.57 25.24 14.78
C SER A 7 -17.35 24.37 15.78
N HIS A 8 -16.75 23.28 16.27
CA HIS A 8 -17.29 22.46 17.36
C HIS A 8 -16.19 22.08 18.37
N PRO A 9 -16.54 21.90 19.66
CA PRO A 9 -15.59 21.85 20.77
C PRO A 9 -14.72 20.57 20.76
N ARG A 10 -13.47 20.73 21.22
CA ARG A 10 -12.27 20.02 20.73
C ARG A 10 -11.85 18.71 21.42
N SER A 11 -12.57 18.14 22.39
CA SER A 11 -12.02 17.04 23.21
C SER A 11 -12.70 15.66 23.06
N GLU A 12 -14.03 15.56 23.05
CA GLU A 12 -14.73 14.25 23.12
C GLU A 12 -15.02 13.60 21.76
N SER A 13 -15.28 14.42 20.74
CA SER A 13 -15.62 13.99 19.38
C SER A 13 -14.50 13.20 18.68
N ARG A 14 -13.25 13.33 19.17
CA ARG A 14 -12.06 12.70 18.58
C ARG A 14 -12.06 11.18 18.69
N ARG A 15 -12.51 10.61 19.81
CA ARG A 15 -12.49 9.15 20.02
C ARG A 15 -13.56 8.44 19.18
N ARG A 16 -14.70 9.08 18.94
CA ARG A 16 -15.81 8.50 18.18
C ARG A 16 -15.63 8.60 16.66
N ALA A 17 -14.84 9.57 16.17
CA ALA A 17 -14.52 9.68 14.74
C ALA A 17 -13.57 8.57 14.27
N LEU A 18 -12.64 8.13 15.12
CA LEU A 18 -11.73 7.00 14.86
C LEU A 18 -12.45 5.64 14.77
N SER A 19 -13.70 5.53 15.22
CA SER A 19 -14.47 4.29 15.15
C SER A 19 -15.22 4.09 13.82
N LYS A 20 -15.24 5.09 12.94
CA LYS A 20 -15.95 5.01 11.66
C LYS A 20 -14.96 4.67 10.55
N THR A 21 -15.16 3.53 9.90
CA THR A 21 -14.34 3.10 8.77
C THR A 21 -14.46 4.09 7.60
N PRO A 22 -13.39 4.34 6.83
CA PRO A 22 -13.40 5.29 5.72
C PRO A 22 -14.60 5.15 4.75
N PRO A 23 -15.05 3.93 4.39
CA PRO A 23 -16.22 3.76 3.52
C PRO A 23 -17.51 4.39 4.08
N VAL A 24 -17.72 4.31 5.41
CA VAL A 24 -18.92 4.86 6.06
C VAL A 24 -18.90 6.38 6.04
N LEU A 25 -17.73 7.00 6.14
CA LEU A 25 -17.58 8.45 6.09
C LEU A 25 -17.87 8.99 4.68
N HIS A 26 -17.34 8.34 3.65
CA HIS A 26 -17.59 8.75 2.26
C HIS A 26 -19.06 8.63 1.84
N ARG A 27 -19.81 7.66 2.39
CA ARG A 27 -21.26 7.55 2.16
C ARG A 27 -22.04 8.76 2.69
N ASN A 28 -21.63 9.31 3.83
CA ASN A 28 -22.36 10.39 4.50
C ASN A 28 -21.91 11.79 4.07
N TYR A 29 -20.62 11.96 3.77
CA TYR A 29 -20.00 13.28 3.54
C TYR A 29 -19.50 13.48 2.10
N GLY A 30 -19.62 12.46 1.25
CA GLY A 30 -19.23 12.51 -0.16
C GLY A 30 -17.78 12.11 -0.42
N ARG A 31 -17.27 12.49 -1.59
CA ARG A 31 -16.01 11.97 -2.16
C ARG A 31 -14.75 12.47 -1.46
N VAL A 32 -14.82 13.60 -0.75
CA VAL A 32 -13.68 14.19 -0.04
C VAL A 32 -14.09 14.43 1.42
N VAL A 33 -13.40 13.77 2.33
CA VAL A 33 -13.67 13.85 3.77
C VAL A 33 -12.40 14.20 4.52
N ARG A 34 -12.48 15.18 5.43
CA ARG A 34 -11.38 15.50 6.34
C ARG A 34 -11.41 14.56 7.53
N VAL A 35 -10.37 13.74 7.67
CA VAL A 35 -10.24 12.75 8.77
C VAL A 35 -9.42 13.31 9.93
N ALA A 36 -8.44 14.19 9.65
CA ALA A 36 -7.65 14.90 10.63
C ALA A 36 -7.39 16.36 10.19
N PRO A 37 -6.87 17.25 11.06
CA PRO A 37 -6.60 18.64 10.70
C PRO A 37 -5.80 18.80 9.39
N ASN A 38 -4.81 17.92 9.19
CA ASN A 38 -3.92 17.93 8.02
C ASN A 38 -4.09 16.67 7.14
N GLU A 39 -5.22 15.96 7.24
CA GLU A 39 -5.44 14.70 6.53
C GLU A 39 -6.81 14.69 5.84
N LEU A 40 -6.77 14.45 4.52
CA LEU A 40 -7.93 14.34 3.67
C LEU A 40 -7.99 12.92 3.09
N SER A 41 -9.12 12.25 3.27
CA SER A 41 -9.45 11.02 2.56
C SER A 41 -10.23 11.38 1.29
N ILE A 42 -9.79 10.86 0.15
CA ILE A 42 -10.29 11.22 -1.17
C ILE A 42 -10.62 9.94 -1.93
N VAL A 43 -11.86 9.85 -2.43
CA VAL A 43 -12.36 8.76 -3.28
C VAL A 43 -12.89 9.38 -4.57
N ASP A 44 -11.97 9.85 -5.41
CA ASP A 44 -12.24 10.52 -6.68
C ASP A 44 -11.10 10.25 -7.68
N GLU A 45 -11.42 9.98 -8.95
CA GLU A 45 -10.45 9.75 -10.03
C GLU A 45 -9.70 11.02 -10.43
N ASN A 46 -10.37 12.18 -10.42
CA ASN A 46 -9.78 13.46 -10.87
C ASN A 46 -8.47 13.81 -10.11
N PRO A 47 -8.44 13.80 -8.77
CA PRO A 47 -7.21 14.06 -8.02
C PRO A 47 -6.19 12.92 -8.13
N MET A 48 -6.56 11.70 -8.51
CA MET A 48 -5.56 10.61 -8.69
C MET A 48 -4.59 10.93 -9.81
N LYS A 49 -5.07 11.48 -10.94
CA LYS A 49 -4.20 11.93 -12.04
C LYS A 49 -3.32 13.09 -11.61
N LEU A 50 -3.84 14.02 -10.81
CA LEU A 50 -3.06 15.14 -10.28
C LEU A 50 -1.98 14.70 -9.27
N LEU A 51 -2.27 13.72 -8.42
CA LEU A 51 -1.37 13.29 -7.35
C LEU A 51 -0.34 12.26 -7.83
N TYR A 52 -0.74 11.35 -8.71
CA TYR A 52 0.09 10.22 -9.17
C TYR A 52 0.46 10.28 -10.65
N GLY A 53 -0.01 11.29 -11.39
CA GLY A 53 0.33 11.45 -12.81
C GLY A 53 1.77 11.87 -13.06
N HIS A 54 2.23 11.63 -14.29
CA HIS A 54 3.57 12.01 -14.74
C HIS A 54 3.78 13.53 -14.68
N GLY A 55 4.92 13.95 -14.15
CA GLY A 55 5.29 15.37 -14.05
C GLY A 55 4.70 16.10 -12.83
N HIS A 56 3.85 15.45 -12.03
CA HIS A 56 3.30 16.07 -10.83
C HIS A 56 4.21 15.90 -9.61
N ASN A 57 4.21 16.93 -8.77
CA ASN A 57 5.20 17.08 -7.71
C ASN A 57 4.72 16.70 -6.30
N SER A 58 3.79 15.77 -6.16
CA SER A 58 3.45 15.23 -4.84
C SER A 58 4.69 14.63 -4.17
N THR A 59 4.85 14.90 -2.88
CA THR A 59 5.99 14.42 -2.09
C THR A 59 5.44 13.61 -0.93
N LYS A 60 6.10 12.49 -0.62
CA LYS A 60 5.71 11.64 0.52
C LYS A 60 5.73 12.47 1.81
N THR A 61 4.67 12.35 2.60
CA THR A 61 4.53 13.08 3.86
C THR A 61 5.37 12.43 4.96
N ALA A 62 5.54 13.13 6.09
CA ALA A 62 6.29 12.66 7.27
C ALA A 62 5.83 11.30 7.81
N TRP A 63 4.63 10.83 7.43
CA TRP A 63 4.12 9.49 7.73
C TRP A 63 5.10 8.38 7.29
N TYR A 64 5.81 8.57 6.17
CA TYR A 64 6.76 7.58 5.67
C TYR A 64 8.03 7.45 6.53
N LYS A 65 8.35 8.44 7.38
CA LYS A 65 9.55 8.41 8.25
C LYS A 65 9.50 7.29 9.29
N VAL A 66 8.31 6.78 9.62
CA VAL A 66 8.15 5.64 10.55
C VAL A 66 8.81 4.37 10.01
N TRP A 67 8.94 4.27 8.70
CA TRP A 67 9.56 3.13 8.01
C TRP A 67 11.04 3.34 7.71
N ASP A 68 11.60 4.48 8.09
CA ASP A 68 13.02 4.77 7.94
C ASP A 68 13.75 4.27 9.19
N MET A 69 14.77 3.44 9.00
CA MET A 69 15.53 2.85 10.11
C MET A 69 16.69 3.79 10.46
N PRO A 70 16.86 4.17 11.75
CA PRO A 70 18.04 4.91 12.19
C PRO A 70 19.32 4.15 11.81
N ASP A 71 20.36 4.89 11.43
CA ASP A 71 21.71 4.37 11.13
C ASP A 71 21.83 3.40 9.94
N VAL A 72 20.80 3.32 9.08
CA VAL A 72 20.84 2.57 7.82
C VAL A 72 20.66 3.53 6.64
N ALA A 73 21.21 3.16 5.47
CA ALA A 73 20.97 3.92 4.25
C ALA A 73 19.46 4.03 3.95
N PRO A 74 18.98 5.16 3.40
CA PRO A 74 17.56 5.38 3.14
C PRO A 74 16.95 4.27 2.27
N GLY A 75 15.86 3.69 2.74
CA GLY A 75 15.13 2.67 1.98
C GLY A 75 14.40 3.27 0.78
N LEU A 76 14.30 2.52 -0.32
CA LEU A 76 13.56 2.94 -1.52
C LEU A 76 12.10 3.33 -1.20
N PHE A 77 11.46 2.63 -0.25
CA PHE A 77 10.09 2.89 0.15
C PHE A 77 9.93 4.16 1.00
N ALA A 78 10.72 4.32 2.05
CA ALA A 78 10.56 5.40 3.04
C ALA A 78 11.08 6.76 2.55
N THR A 79 12.05 6.76 1.63
CA THR A 79 12.70 7.98 1.12
C THR A 79 11.67 8.99 0.57
N GLN A 80 11.71 10.20 1.11
CA GLN A 80 10.86 11.34 0.71
C GLN A 80 11.50 12.21 -0.38
N ASP A 81 12.84 12.26 -0.43
CA ASP A 81 13.58 12.98 -1.46
C ASP A 81 13.49 12.25 -2.80
N LYS A 82 13.01 12.97 -3.82
CA LYS A 82 12.78 12.41 -5.15
C LYS A 82 14.07 12.07 -5.90
N ASN A 83 15.14 12.82 -5.68
CA ASN A 83 16.44 12.58 -6.32
C ASN A 83 17.03 11.28 -5.77
N ILE A 84 17.02 11.12 -4.45
CA ILE A 84 17.47 9.89 -3.79
C ILE A 84 16.58 8.71 -4.21
N HIS A 85 15.26 8.89 -4.21
CA HIS A 85 14.33 7.86 -4.64
C HIS A 85 14.54 7.44 -6.11
N SER A 86 14.73 8.41 -7.02
CA SER A 86 15.01 8.16 -8.44
C SER A 86 16.32 7.38 -8.62
N PHE A 87 17.36 7.77 -7.89
CA PHE A 87 18.65 7.09 -7.89
C PHE A 87 18.54 5.64 -7.39
N LEU A 88 17.88 5.40 -6.25
CA LEU A 88 17.67 4.06 -5.70
C LEU A 88 16.79 3.20 -6.64
N ARG A 89 15.72 3.78 -7.19
CA ARG A 89 14.83 3.09 -8.14
C ARG A 89 15.58 2.63 -9.38
N LYS A 90 16.46 3.47 -9.92
CA LYS A 90 17.26 3.14 -11.12
C LYS A 90 18.18 1.95 -10.90
N ARG A 91 18.69 1.76 -9.67
CA ARG A 91 19.56 0.62 -9.34
C ARG A 91 18.82 -0.71 -9.33
N VAL A 92 17.56 -0.72 -8.90
CA VAL A 92 16.75 -1.95 -8.83
C VAL A 92 15.90 -2.20 -10.07
N SER A 93 15.68 -1.20 -10.93
CA SER A 93 14.74 -1.32 -12.04
C SER A 93 15.08 -2.42 -13.04
N SER A 94 16.37 -2.77 -13.21
CA SER A 94 16.79 -3.84 -14.11
C SER A 94 16.27 -5.21 -13.67
N ALA A 95 16.23 -5.49 -12.37
CA ALA A 95 15.71 -6.75 -11.82
C ALA A 95 14.20 -6.93 -12.06
N TYR A 96 13.46 -5.83 -12.22
CA TYR A 96 12.02 -5.83 -12.54
C TYR A 96 11.73 -5.63 -14.03
N SER A 97 12.74 -5.78 -14.89
CA SER A 97 12.54 -5.75 -16.35
C SER A 97 11.82 -7.00 -16.84
N MET A 98 11.12 -6.89 -17.98
CA MET A 98 10.44 -8.04 -18.60
C MET A 98 11.39 -9.21 -18.85
N THR A 99 12.62 -8.94 -19.27
CA THR A 99 13.65 -9.96 -19.50
C THR A 99 14.07 -10.66 -18.20
N SER A 100 14.14 -9.93 -17.08
CA SER A 100 14.43 -10.53 -15.78
C SER A 100 13.26 -11.35 -15.26
N ILE A 101 12.03 -10.86 -15.44
CA ILE A 101 10.80 -11.61 -15.08
C ILE A 101 10.74 -12.94 -15.82
N LEU A 102 10.97 -12.95 -17.14
CA LEU A 102 11.00 -14.18 -17.93
C LEU A 102 12.12 -15.14 -17.51
N ARG A 103 13.26 -14.63 -17.05
CA ARG A 103 14.32 -15.48 -16.48
C ARG A 103 13.91 -16.10 -15.14
N TYR A 104 13.08 -15.44 -14.36
CA TYR A 104 12.58 -15.95 -13.09
C TYR A 104 11.38 -16.89 -13.22
N GLU A 105 10.66 -16.85 -14.34
CA GLU A 105 9.46 -17.65 -14.59
C GLU A 105 9.63 -19.15 -14.26
N PRO A 106 10.70 -19.86 -14.69
CA PRO A 106 10.85 -21.29 -14.38
C PRO A 106 10.98 -21.57 -12.87
N TYR A 107 11.60 -20.66 -12.12
CA TYR A 107 11.78 -20.81 -10.68
C TYR A 107 10.44 -20.61 -9.94
N ILE A 108 9.66 -19.60 -10.36
CA ILE A 108 8.33 -19.36 -9.83
C ILE A 108 7.41 -20.55 -10.14
N GLN A 109 7.45 -21.05 -11.39
CA GLN A 109 6.68 -22.21 -11.81
C GLN A 109 7.00 -23.44 -10.96
N GLY A 110 8.28 -23.73 -10.71
CA GLY A 110 8.67 -24.85 -9.85
C GLY A 110 8.13 -24.75 -8.41
N MET A 111 8.04 -23.52 -7.86
CA MET A 111 7.45 -23.30 -6.53
C MET A 111 5.93 -23.48 -6.53
N LEU A 112 5.26 -23.03 -7.59
CA LEU A 112 3.82 -23.26 -7.77
C LEU A 112 3.51 -24.74 -7.95
N ASP A 113 4.30 -25.47 -8.73
CA ASP A 113 4.13 -26.91 -8.94
C ASP A 113 4.27 -27.68 -7.61
N LEU A 114 5.28 -27.32 -6.80
CA LEU A 114 5.45 -27.88 -5.47
C LEU A 114 4.24 -27.57 -4.57
N LEU A 115 3.77 -26.33 -4.58
CA LEU A 115 2.61 -25.89 -3.80
C LEU A 115 1.36 -26.71 -4.18
N PHE A 116 1.07 -26.84 -5.48
CA PHE A 116 -0.08 -27.61 -5.96
C PHE A 116 0.07 -29.10 -5.66
N SER A 117 1.28 -29.67 -5.76
CA SER A 117 1.51 -31.07 -5.41
C SER A 117 1.17 -31.36 -3.95
N LYS A 118 1.55 -30.46 -3.02
CA LYS A 118 1.23 -30.56 -1.60
C LYS A 118 -0.26 -30.39 -1.36
N LEU A 119 -0.90 -29.43 -2.02
CA LEU A 119 -2.34 -29.20 -1.90
C LEU A 119 -3.14 -30.42 -2.37
N ALA A 120 -2.73 -31.02 -3.49
CA ALA A 120 -3.33 -32.26 -4.00
C ALA A 120 -3.17 -33.42 -3.02
N ALA A 121 -2.03 -33.55 -2.35
CA ALA A 121 -1.82 -34.56 -1.31
C ALA A 121 -2.73 -34.36 -0.09
N HIS A 122 -2.92 -33.11 0.35
CA HIS A 122 -3.87 -32.79 1.43
C HIS A 122 -5.32 -33.08 1.03
N SER A 123 -5.70 -32.72 -0.20
CA SER A 123 -7.02 -32.97 -0.77
C SER A 123 -7.34 -34.47 -0.83
N ARG A 124 -6.43 -35.30 -1.35
CA ARG A 124 -6.60 -36.77 -1.39
C ARG A 124 -6.71 -37.39 0.01
N ALA A 125 -6.04 -36.82 1.00
CA ALA A 125 -6.12 -37.25 2.39
C ALA A 125 -7.39 -36.73 3.11
N GLY A 126 -8.25 -35.95 2.45
CA GLY A 126 -9.45 -35.37 3.05
C GLY A 126 -9.17 -34.35 4.16
N ARG A 127 -7.98 -33.74 4.17
CA ARG A 127 -7.56 -32.79 5.21
C ARG A 127 -7.86 -31.35 4.79
N SER A 128 -8.54 -30.60 5.65
CA SER A 128 -8.65 -29.15 5.51
C SER A 128 -7.29 -28.49 5.77
N VAL A 129 -6.94 -27.50 4.96
CA VAL A 129 -5.69 -26.73 5.09
C VAL A 129 -6.02 -25.27 5.34
N ASN A 130 -5.27 -24.63 6.25
CA ASN A 130 -5.31 -23.19 6.40
C ASN A 130 -4.59 -22.53 5.22
N MET A 131 -5.34 -21.85 4.36
CA MET A 131 -4.78 -21.20 3.18
C MET A 131 -3.78 -20.09 3.53
N SER A 132 -3.92 -19.41 4.67
CA SER A 132 -2.98 -18.37 5.09
C SER A 132 -1.58 -18.94 5.33
N ASP A 133 -1.48 -20.05 6.07
CA ASP A 133 -0.20 -20.71 6.33
C ASP A 133 0.40 -21.28 5.04
N PHE A 134 -0.47 -21.80 4.18
CA PHE A 134 -0.07 -22.42 2.93
C PHE A 134 0.43 -21.40 1.89
N THR A 135 -0.22 -20.23 1.75
CA THR A 135 0.22 -19.17 0.83
C THR A 135 1.41 -18.38 1.38
N ASN A 136 1.54 -18.24 2.70
CA ASN A 136 2.71 -17.59 3.30
C ASN A 136 4.00 -18.34 2.99
N ALA A 137 3.95 -19.67 2.87
CA ALA A 137 5.10 -20.48 2.46
C ALA A 137 5.57 -20.20 1.01
N LEU A 138 4.75 -19.57 0.16
CA LEU A 138 5.11 -19.13 -1.19
C LEU A 138 5.74 -17.72 -1.20
N ALA A 139 5.41 -16.90 -0.20
CA ALA A 139 5.72 -15.47 -0.18
C ALA A 139 7.08 -15.13 0.46
N ILE A 140 7.89 -16.14 0.80
CA ILE A 140 9.22 -15.99 1.44
C ILE A 140 10.32 -16.16 0.39
#